data_AF-A0A8S3XCN4-F1
#
_entry.id   AF-A0A8S3XCN4-F1
#
_cell.length_a   1.000
_cell.length_b   1.000
_cell.length_c   1.000
_cell.angle_alpha   90.00
_cell.angle_beta   90.00
_cell.angle_gamma   90.00
#
_symmetry.space_group_name_H-M   'P 1'
#
loop_
_entity.id
_entity.type
_entity.pdbx_description
1 polymer ?
#
loop_
_entity_poly.entity_id
_entity_poly.type
_entity_poly.pdbx_seq_one_letter_code
_entity_poly.pdbx_strand_id
1 'polypeptide(L)'
;MRSEFREIVKKHMRLMRNSKQLSTIFEEFFLIQNLAVSVEMCLNAMMVTMVGLEQKTLLSELIANAAYETSWTSWPLDMQKDLLLLIKVAQKPLSLSAGGVATMSMQTYSQALYNGYSIFAFLNDAVD
;
A
#
# COMPACT_ATOMS: atom_id res chain seq x y z
N MET A 1 -11.37 52.90 -17.78
CA MET A 1 -11.73 52.93 -16.35
C MET A 1 -12.97 52.10 -15.97
N ARG A 2 -14.23 52.49 -16.27
CA ARG A 2 -15.42 51.68 -15.89
C ARG A 2 -15.54 50.34 -16.64
N SER A 3 -15.07 50.26 -17.88
CA SER A 3 -15.04 49.03 -18.69
C SER A 3 -13.99 48.05 -18.18
N GLU A 4 -12.78 48.52 -17.90
CA GLU A 4 -11.66 47.73 -17.36
C GLU A 4 -12.00 47.15 -15.98
N PHE A 5 -12.60 47.94 -15.09
CA PHE A 5 -13.06 47.44 -13.79
C PHE A 5 -14.10 46.32 -13.95
N ARG A 6 -15.01 46.44 -14.91
CA ARG A 6 -16.04 45.43 -15.18
C ARG A 6 -15.43 44.11 -15.70
N GLU A 7 -14.37 44.19 -16.51
CA GLU A 7 -13.65 43.01 -16.98
C GLU A 7 -12.84 42.33 -15.88
N ILE A 8 -12.21 43.10 -14.98
CA ILE A 8 -11.53 42.55 -13.80
C ILE A 8 -12.52 41.80 -12.91
N VAL A 9 -13.68 42.39 -12.62
CA VAL A 9 -14.72 41.76 -11.80
C VAL A 9 -15.28 40.50 -12.46
N LYS A 10 -15.53 40.50 -13.79
CA LYS A 10 -15.94 39.29 -14.52
C LYS A 10 -14.87 38.20 -14.46
N LYS A 11 -13.59 38.56 -14.60
CA LYS A 11 -12.48 37.60 -14.54
C LYS A 11 -12.36 37.00 -13.15
N HIS A 12 -12.49 37.82 -12.11
CA HIS A 12 -12.47 37.36 -10.72
C HIS A 12 -13.66 36.43 -10.40
N MET A 13 -14.87 36.79 -10.84
CA MET A 13 -16.05 35.91 -10.70
C MET A 13 -15.90 34.58 -11.45
N ARG A 14 -15.26 34.57 -12.64
CA ARG A 14 -14.96 33.33 -13.37
C ARG A 14 -13.94 32.46 -12.64
N LEU A 15 -12.89 33.06 -12.08
CA LEU A 15 -11.88 32.35 -11.29
C LEU A 15 -12.50 31.72 -10.03
N MET A 16 -13.30 32.48 -9.28
CA MET A 16 -13.99 31.94 -8.11
C MET A 16 -14.94 30.79 -8.47
N ARG A 17 -15.68 30.91 -9.59
CA ARG A 17 -16.55 29.82 -10.06
C ARG A 17 -15.74 28.57 -10.43
N ASN A 18 -14.64 28.72 -11.15
CA ASN A 18 -13.79 27.59 -11.52
C ASN A 18 -13.14 26.93 -10.29
N SER A 19 -12.73 27.72 -9.30
CA SER A 19 -12.15 27.23 -8.05
C SER A 19 -13.15 26.38 -7.26
N LYS A 20 -14.39 26.86 -7.13
CA LYS A 20 -15.47 26.10 -6.47
C LYS A 20 -15.77 24.78 -7.20
N GLN A 21 -15.85 24.80 -8.54
CA GLN A 21 -16.06 23.58 -9.31
C GLN A 21 -14.90 22.59 -9.16
N LEU A 22 -13.66 23.08 -9.12
CA LEU A 22 -12.48 22.25 -8.88
C LEU A 22 -12.54 21.57 -7.51
N SER A 23 -12.93 22.30 -6.45
CA SER A 23 -13.05 21.75 -5.09
C SER A 23 -14.04 20.61 -5.02
N THR A 24 -15.24 20.78 -5.59
CA THR A 24 -16.28 19.74 -5.59
C THR A 24 -15.83 18.48 -6.35
N ILE A 25 -15.18 18.64 -7.50
CA ILE A 25 -14.65 17.50 -8.27
C ILE A 25 -13.56 16.78 -7.48
N PHE A 26 -12.69 17.53 -6.78
CA PHE A 26 -11.61 16.95 -6.00
C PHE A 26 -12.12 16.17 -4.79
N GLU A 27 -13.16 16.64 -4.10
CA GLU A 27 -13.81 15.93 -3.00
C GLU A 27 -14.39 14.58 -3.46
N GLU A 28 -15.14 14.56 -4.57
CA GLU A 28 -15.69 13.32 -5.14
C GLU A 28 -14.58 12.34 -5.56
N PHE A 29 -13.54 12.85 -6.23
CA PHE A 29 -12.39 12.04 -6.64
C PHE A 29 -11.62 11.47 -5.44
N PHE A 30 -11.41 12.27 -4.38
CA PHE A 30 -10.72 11.85 -3.17
C PHE A 30 -11.49 10.72 -2.45
N LEU A 31 -12.82 10.80 -2.39
CA LEU A 31 -13.65 9.73 -1.83
C LEU A 31 -13.54 8.43 -2.62
N ILE A 32 -13.62 8.52 -3.96
CA ILE A 32 -13.50 7.35 -4.84
C ILE A 32 -12.09 6.75 -4.72
N GLN A 33 -11.05 7.59 -4.69
CA GLN A 33 -9.68 7.15 -4.52
C GLN A 33 -9.45 6.48 -3.16
N ASN A 34 -9.96 7.07 -2.07
CA ASN A 34 -9.82 6.49 -0.73
C ASN A 34 -10.55 5.13 -0.64
N LEU A 35 -11.75 5.01 -1.22
CA LEU A 35 -12.46 3.74 -1.30
C LEU A 35 -11.68 2.70 -2.12
N ALA A 36 -11.17 3.07 -3.30
CA ALA A 36 -10.40 2.18 -4.16
C ALA A 36 -9.13 1.66 -3.46
N VAL A 37 -8.37 2.56 -2.83
CA VAL A 37 -7.14 2.19 -2.10
C VAL A 37 -7.47 1.35 -0.86
N SER A 38 -8.57 1.64 -0.16
CA SER A 38 -9.03 0.81 0.97
C SER A 38 -9.39 -0.61 0.54
N VAL A 39 -10.06 -0.77 -0.60
CA VAL A 39 -10.37 -2.08 -1.18
C VAL A 39 -9.09 -2.82 -1.59
N GLU A 40 -8.16 -2.14 -2.25
CA GLU A 40 -6.85 -2.69 -2.63
C GLU A 40 -6.05 -3.15 -1.41
N MET A 41 -6.07 -2.37 -0.32
CA MET A 41 -5.45 -2.73 0.95
C MET A 41 -6.08 -3.98 1.56
N CYS A 42 -7.40 -4.08 1.58
CA CYS A 42 -8.09 -5.27 2.07
C CYS A 42 -7.72 -6.52 1.24
N LEU A 43 -7.63 -6.38 -0.09
CA LEU A 43 -7.21 -7.47 -0.97
C LEU A 43 -5.75 -7.87 -0.74
N ASN A 44 -4.84 -6.91 -0.58
CA ASN A 44 -3.44 -7.18 -0.24
C ASN A 44 -3.30 -7.83 1.15
N ALA A 45 -4.05 -7.37 2.14
CA ALA A 45 -4.06 -7.95 3.48
C ALA A 45 -4.55 -9.41 3.43
N MET A 46 -5.65 -9.68 2.70
CA MET A 46 -6.15 -11.04 2.49
C MET A 46 -5.16 -11.92 1.74
N MET A 47 -4.49 -11.40 0.72
CA MET A 47 -3.48 -12.17 -0.03
C MET A 47 -2.29 -12.53 0.86
N VAL A 48 -1.75 -11.57 1.63
CA VAL A 48 -0.61 -11.81 2.53
C VAL A 48 -0.99 -12.77 3.67
N THR A 49 -2.18 -12.62 4.26
CA THR A 49 -2.60 -13.50 5.35
C THR A 49 -2.90 -14.89 4.83
N MET A 50 -3.68 -15.07 3.77
CA MET A 50 -4.04 -16.39 3.25
C MET A 50 -2.82 -17.13 2.70
N VAL A 51 -2.06 -16.53 1.77
CA VAL A 51 -0.88 -17.17 1.17
C VAL A 51 0.23 -17.35 2.21
N GLY A 52 0.40 -16.35 3.09
CA GLY A 52 1.41 -16.41 4.14
C GLY A 52 1.10 -17.42 5.24
N LEU A 53 -0.18 -17.65 5.57
CA LEU A 53 -0.56 -18.70 6.52
C LEU A 53 -0.35 -20.08 5.89
N GLU A 54 -0.87 -20.30 4.69
CA GLU A 54 -0.79 -21.60 3.99
C GLU A 54 0.66 -22.02 3.77
N GLN A 55 1.53 -21.12 3.30
CA GLN A 55 2.94 -21.44 3.13
C GLN A 55 3.63 -21.77 4.45
N LYS A 56 3.36 -21.02 5.52
CA LYS A 56 3.96 -21.27 6.83
C LYS A 56 3.48 -22.57 7.44
N THR A 57 2.18 -22.88 7.35
CA THR A 57 1.61 -24.12 7.88
C THR A 57 2.14 -25.32 7.10
N LEU A 58 2.14 -25.27 5.76
CA LEU A 58 2.67 -26.35 4.92
C LEU A 58 4.17 -26.59 5.15
N LEU A 59 4.99 -25.53 5.21
CA LEU A 59 6.42 -25.67 5.50
C LEU A 59 6.66 -26.24 6.91
N SER A 60 5.93 -25.75 7.92
CA SER A 60 6.04 -26.24 9.29
C SER A 60 5.66 -27.71 9.38
N GLU A 61 4.59 -28.11 8.72
CA GLU A 61 4.10 -29.49 8.72
C GLU A 61 5.08 -30.42 7.97
N LEU A 62 5.59 -30.01 6.81
CA LEU A 62 6.61 -30.76 6.06
C LEU A 62 7.91 -30.90 6.86
N ILE A 63 8.39 -29.83 7.49
CA ILE A 63 9.60 -29.87 8.31
C ILE A 63 9.38 -30.75 9.55
N ALA A 64 8.23 -30.64 10.21
CA ALA A 64 7.89 -31.46 11.37
C ALA A 64 7.81 -32.95 11.00
N ASN A 65 7.15 -33.27 9.89
CA ASN A 65 7.00 -34.65 9.42
C ASN A 65 8.35 -35.24 8.98
N ALA A 66 9.16 -34.46 8.25
CA ALA A 66 10.52 -34.86 7.89
C ALA A 66 11.41 -35.05 9.12
N ALA A 67 11.33 -34.16 10.12
CA ALA A 67 12.09 -34.30 11.36
C ALA A 67 11.66 -35.51 12.21
N TYR A 68 10.39 -35.91 12.11
CA TYR A 68 9.86 -37.12 12.78
C TYR A 68 10.30 -38.40 12.07
N GLU A 69 10.26 -38.41 10.73
CA GLU A 69 10.61 -39.59 9.92
C GLU A 69 12.13 -39.77 9.73
N THR A 70 12.94 -38.73 9.94
CA THR A 70 14.40 -38.79 9.72
C THR A 70 15.20 -38.63 11.01
N SER A 71 16.21 -39.49 11.21
CA SER A 71 17.18 -39.36 12.30
C SER A 71 18.23 -38.29 12.01
N TRP A 72 17.81 -37.06 11.71
CA TRP A 72 18.68 -35.94 11.29
C TRP A 72 19.82 -35.64 12.28
N THR A 73 19.64 -35.98 13.56
CA THR A 73 20.68 -35.88 14.61
C THR A 73 21.87 -36.82 14.41
N SER A 74 21.70 -37.91 13.64
CA SER A 74 22.76 -38.88 13.31
C SER A 74 23.46 -38.60 11.97
N TRP A 75 23.04 -37.56 11.24
CA TRP A 75 23.65 -37.20 9.96
C TRP A 75 25.02 -36.52 10.11
N PRO A 76 25.88 -36.57 9.08
CA PRO A 76 27.12 -35.78 9.06
C PRO A 76 26.82 -34.27 9.19
N LEU A 77 27.75 -33.57 9.83
CA LEU A 77 27.62 -32.15 10.21
C LEU A 77 27.27 -31.22 9.05
N ASP A 78 27.68 -31.55 7.81
CA ASP A 78 27.41 -30.72 6.64
C ASP A 78 25.92 -30.75 6.26
N MET A 79 25.27 -31.92 6.27
CA MET A 79 23.83 -32.01 6.00
C MET A 79 22.97 -31.38 7.10
N GLN A 80 23.42 -31.43 8.36
CA GLN A 80 22.72 -30.75 9.46
C GLN A 80 22.74 -29.23 9.29
N LYS A 81 23.86 -28.67 8.81
CA LYS A 81 23.99 -27.24 8.50
C LYS A 81 23.09 -26.85 7.33
N ASP A 82 23.01 -27.66 6.29
CA ASP A 82 22.15 -27.40 5.14
C ASP A 82 20.66 -27.39 5.54
N LEU A 83 20.24 -28.33 6.38
CA LEU A 83 18.88 -28.35 6.94
C LEU A 83 18.59 -27.10 7.78
N LEU A 84 19.52 -26.70 8.64
CA LEU A 84 19.40 -25.47 9.44
C LEU A 84 19.29 -24.23 8.54
N LEU A 85 20.05 -24.19 7.45
CA LEU A 85 20.05 -23.10 6.49
C LEU A 85 18.72 -23.04 5.73
N LEU A 86 18.17 -24.19 5.34
CA LEU A 86 16.85 -24.30 4.72
C LEU A 86 15.74 -23.76 5.65
N ILE A 87 15.76 -24.15 6.93
CA ILE A 87 14.82 -23.65 7.95
C ILE A 87 14.96 -22.12 8.11
N LYS A 88 16.18 -21.61 8.18
CA LYS A 88 16.47 -20.17 8.28
C LYS A 88 15.96 -19.39 7.06
N VAL A 89 16.13 -19.93 5.86
CA VAL A 89 15.66 -19.31 4.61
C VAL A 89 14.13 -19.33 4.53
N ALA A 90 13.49 -20.43 4.93
CA ALA A 90 12.03 -20.56 4.96
C ALA A 90 11.36 -19.62 5.99
N GLN A 91 12.06 -19.26 7.05
CA GLN A 91 11.60 -18.27 8.04
C GLN A 91 11.69 -16.83 7.56
N LYS A 92 12.29 -16.56 6.39
CA LYS A 92 12.45 -15.21 5.86
C LYS A 92 11.07 -14.66 5.45
N PRO A 93 10.68 -13.45 5.91
CA PRO A 93 9.36 -12.91 5.60
C PRO A 93 9.20 -12.67 4.10
N LEU A 94 8.06 -13.11 3.54
CA LEU A 94 7.68 -12.79 2.17
C LEU A 94 7.40 -11.28 2.07
N SER A 95 8.26 -10.58 1.33
CA SER A 95 8.03 -9.18 0.95
C SER A 95 7.43 -9.14 -0.45
N LEU A 96 6.15 -8.81 -0.55
CA LEU A 96 5.48 -8.56 -1.84
C LEU A 96 5.88 -7.18 -2.38
N SER A 97 6.43 -7.16 -3.59
CA SER A 97 6.72 -5.94 -4.34
C SER A 97 5.72 -5.79 -5.47
N ALA A 98 5.06 -4.64 -5.54
CA ALA A 98 4.21 -4.25 -6.65
C ALA A 98 5.09 -3.87 -7.85
N GLY A 99 5.20 -4.76 -8.83
CA GLY A 99 5.88 -4.50 -10.11
C GLY A 99 7.37 -4.11 -10.00
N GLY A 100 8.03 -4.36 -8.87
CA GLY A 100 9.43 -3.98 -8.63
C GLY A 100 9.64 -2.50 -8.28
N VAL A 101 8.58 -1.69 -8.22
CA VAL A 101 8.67 -0.23 -8.02
C VAL A 101 8.39 0.16 -6.57
N ALA A 102 7.47 -0.54 -5.90
CA ALA A 102 7.12 -0.25 -4.52
C ALA A 102 6.90 -1.55 -3.72
N THR A 103 7.46 -1.62 -2.51
CA THR A 103 7.08 -2.64 -1.55
C THR A 103 5.66 -2.34 -1.07
N MET A 104 4.77 -3.33 -1.19
CA MET A 104 3.41 -3.24 -0.67
C MET A 104 3.49 -3.22 0.85
N SER A 105 3.44 -2.02 1.45
CA SER A 105 3.60 -1.82 2.89
C SER A 105 2.63 -0.75 3.41
N MET A 106 2.30 -0.84 4.69
CA MET A 106 1.47 0.16 5.38
C MET A 106 2.08 1.56 5.30
N GLN A 107 3.41 1.67 5.24
CA GLN A 107 4.09 2.95 5.08
C GLN A 107 3.82 3.59 3.71
N THR A 108 3.96 2.83 2.62
CA THR A 108 3.68 3.30 1.26
C THR A 108 2.24 3.82 1.14
N TYR A 109 1.30 3.12 1.77
CA TYR A 109 -0.10 3.53 1.85
C TYR A 109 -0.31 4.83 2.63
N SER A 110 0.24 4.92 3.85
CA SER A 110 0.09 6.10 4.68
C SER A 110 0.62 7.36 3.98
N GLN A 111 1.68 7.19 3.19
CA GLN A 111 2.26 8.27 2.41
C GLN A 111 1.36 8.69 1.24
N ALA A 112 0.72 7.74 0.55
CA ALA A 112 -0.24 8.04 -0.51
C ALA A 112 -1.47 8.82 0.01
N LEU A 113 -2.03 8.42 1.15
CA LEU A 113 -3.12 9.16 1.79
C LEU A 113 -2.71 10.57 2.22
N TYR A 114 -1.54 10.68 2.86
CA TYR A 114 -1.03 11.97 3.33
C TYR A 114 -0.86 12.95 2.16
N ASN A 115 -0.31 12.48 1.03
CA ASN A 115 -0.15 13.31 -0.16
C ASN A 115 -1.50 13.77 -0.72
N GLY A 116 -2.50 12.89 -0.79
CA GLY A 116 -3.85 13.24 -1.23
C GLY A 116 -4.50 14.29 -0.33
N TYR A 117 -4.41 14.11 0.99
CA TYR A 117 -4.94 15.06 1.96
C TYR A 117 -4.20 16.40 1.95
N SER A 118 -2.87 16.40 1.78
CA SER A 118 -2.09 17.63 1.72
C SER A 118 -2.47 18.48 0.51
N ILE A 119 -2.72 17.86 -0.65
CA ILE A 119 -3.21 18.58 -1.84
C ILE A 119 -4.62 19.14 -1.58
N PHE A 120 -5.51 18.35 -0.98
CA PHE A 120 -6.85 18.82 -0.61
C PHE A 120 -6.80 20.03 0.32
N ALA A 121 -6.03 19.93 1.41
CA ALA A 121 -5.90 21.00 2.39
C ALA A 121 -5.37 22.29 1.78
N PHE A 122 -4.37 22.20 0.89
CA PHE A 122 -3.85 23.36 0.16
C PHE A 122 -4.89 23.98 -0.77
N LEU A 123 -5.66 23.17 -1.51
CA LEU A 123 -6.71 23.68 -2.39
C LEU A 123 -7.85 24.33 -1.60
N ASN A 124 -8.20 23.78 -0.44
CA ASN A 124 -9.22 24.36 0.43
C ASN A 124 -8.77 25.71 1.00
N ASP A 125 -7.52 25.82 1.48
CA ASP A 125 -6.93 27.07 1.97
C ASP A 125 -6.83 28.15 0.88
N ALA A 126 -6.66 27.76 -0.40
CA ALA A 126 -6.64 28.69 -1.52
C ALA A 126 -8.04 29.13 -2.01
N VAL A 127 -9.10 28.46 -1.58
CA VAL A 127 -10.51 28.79 -1.90
C VAL A 127 -11.13 29.71 -0.86
N ASP A 128 -10.71 29.59 0.40
CA ASP A 128 -11.07 30.47 1.53
C ASP A 128 -10.40 31.86 1.45
#